data_AF-A0A1I1XMA1-F1
#
_entry.id   AF-A0A1I1XMA1-F1
#
_cell.length_a   1.000
_cell.length_b   1.000
_cell.length_c   1.000
_cell.angle_alpha   90.00
_cell.angle_beta   90.00
_cell.angle_gamma   90.00
#
_symmetry.space_group_name_H-M   'P 1'
#
loop_
_entity.id
_entity.type
_entity.pdbx_description
1 polymer ?
#
loop_
_entity_poly.entity_id
_entity_poly.type
_entity_poly.pdbx_seq_one_letter_code
_entity_poly.pdbx_strand_id
1 'polypeptide(L)'
;MEFEVYCDESGLEALTNKNEHQFTAIGSIWLPAESREKLKQDLNDIKARYNVKGELKWNKVSPAYVTLYRDVLNYFFEADYIRFRVIMIEAEKADALSFHNGDVELGFYKFYYHLLHHWLFDNNNYNIFIDLKVNRNKGRLNELKRLLEEANRTSTIAQVQGLPSEQSLGIQLADVLTGITSAKFNNKIESPAKKELIQVVEAFIGHEIKPTSKHEEKFNVFQINMEGGW
;
A
#
# COMPACT_ATOMS: atom_id res chain seq x y z
N MET A 1 -20.87 -7.28 -2.07
CA MET A 1 -20.39 -6.45 -3.22
C MET A 1 -19.05 -6.98 -3.69
N GLU A 2 -18.63 -6.62 -4.91
CA GLU A 2 -17.30 -6.97 -5.44
C GLU A 2 -16.32 -5.82 -5.18
N PHE A 3 -15.17 -6.13 -4.56
CA PHE A 3 -14.10 -5.19 -4.31
C PHE A 3 -12.81 -5.64 -4.98
N GLU A 4 -12.02 -4.66 -5.38
CA GLU A 4 -10.64 -4.84 -5.82
C GLU A 4 -9.68 -4.20 -4.81
N VAL A 5 -8.60 -4.91 -4.53
CA VAL A 5 -7.54 -4.47 -3.63
C VAL A 5 -6.21 -4.53 -4.38
N TYR A 6 -5.48 -3.42 -4.39
CA TYR A 6 -4.20 -3.28 -5.11
C TYR A 6 -3.09 -2.95 -4.13
N CYS A 7 -2.07 -3.80 -4.07
CA CYS A 7 -1.01 -3.70 -3.09
C CYS A 7 0.36 -3.43 -3.71
N ASP A 8 1.15 -2.63 -3.00
CA ASP A 8 2.56 -2.36 -3.30
C ASP A 8 3.38 -2.22 -2.00
N GLU A 9 4.70 -2.35 -2.10
CA GLU A 9 5.60 -2.36 -0.94
C GLU A 9 6.76 -1.39 -1.10
N SER A 10 7.11 -0.75 0.01
CA SER A 10 8.24 0.17 0.09
C SER A 10 9.22 -0.23 1.19
N GLY A 11 10.52 -0.22 0.88
CA GLY A 11 11.59 -0.41 1.86
C GLY A 11 11.82 -1.86 2.31
N LEU A 12 11.39 -2.84 1.52
CA LEU A 12 11.56 -4.28 1.83
C LEU A 12 13.00 -4.68 2.17
N GLU A 13 13.97 -4.01 1.57
CA GLU A 13 15.41 -4.21 1.76
C GLU A 13 15.79 -4.09 3.24
N ALA A 14 15.07 -3.25 4.01
CA ALA A 14 15.32 -3.04 5.43
C ALA A 14 15.01 -4.24 6.32
N LEU A 15 14.20 -5.21 5.85
CA LEU A 15 14.01 -6.49 6.53
C LEU A 15 15.25 -7.38 6.46
N THR A 16 16.18 -7.11 5.54
CA THR A 16 17.45 -7.82 5.40
C THR A 16 18.67 -6.95 5.72
N ASN A 17 18.55 -5.63 5.56
CA ASN A 17 19.60 -4.65 5.80
C ASN A 17 19.08 -3.48 6.65
N LYS A 18 19.14 -3.64 7.97
CA LYS A 18 18.56 -2.69 8.95
C LYS A 18 19.12 -1.27 8.91
N ASN A 19 20.27 -1.06 8.28
CA ASN A 19 20.88 0.27 8.15
C ASN A 19 20.20 1.14 7.07
N GLU A 20 19.34 0.56 6.23
CA GLU A 20 18.71 1.27 5.12
C GLU A 20 17.40 1.96 5.47
N HIS A 21 16.52 1.37 6.29
CA HIS A 21 15.29 2.02 6.75
C HIS A 21 14.91 1.56 8.15
N GLN A 22 14.37 2.48 8.96
CA GLN A 22 13.80 2.14 10.28
C GLN A 22 12.45 1.42 10.12
N PHE A 23 11.67 1.78 9.10
CA PHE A 23 10.37 1.22 8.82
C PHE A 23 10.27 0.66 7.39
N THR A 24 9.68 -0.53 7.27
CA THR A 24 9.16 -1.09 6.02
C THR A 24 7.65 -0.83 5.94
N ALA A 25 7.13 -0.64 4.73
CA ALA A 25 5.71 -0.37 4.52
C ALA A 25 5.10 -1.29 3.45
N ILE A 26 3.86 -1.71 3.67
CA ILE A 26 3.03 -2.39 2.67
C ILE A 26 1.72 -1.61 2.58
N GLY A 27 1.43 -1.04 1.42
CA GLY A 27 0.20 -0.30 1.19
C GLY A 27 -0.79 -1.06 0.32
N SER A 28 -2.05 -0.64 0.43
CA SER A 28 -3.17 -1.20 -0.29
C SER A 28 -4.18 -0.13 -0.65
N ILE A 29 -4.67 -0.18 -1.88
CA ILE A 29 -5.78 0.62 -2.39
C ILE A 29 -7.00 -0.27 -2.55
N TRP A 30 -8.12 0.16 -1.99
CA TRP A 30 -9.38 -0.57 -1.98
C TRP A 30 -10.44 0.24 -2.71
N LEU A 31 -11.19 -0.41 -3.60
CA LEU A 31 -12.32 0.19 -4.28
C LEU A 31 -13.37 -0.85 -4.70
N PRO A 32 -14.63 -0.46 -4.90
CA PRO A 32 -15.61 -1.30 -5.60
C PRO A 32 -15.11 -1.67 -6.99
N ALA A 33 -15.27 -2.92 -7.40
CA ALA A 33 -14.78 -3.41 -8.69
C ALA A 33 -15.37 -2.66 -9.89
N GLU A 34 -16.62 -2.19 -9.77
CA GLU A 34 -17.29 -1.36 -10.79
C GLU A 34 -16.62 0.01 -11.01
N SER A 35 -15.86 0.51 -10.03
CA SER A 35 -15.15 1.80 -10.12
C SER A 35 -13.76 1.68 -10.76
N ARG A 36 -13.34 0.47 -11.16
CA ARG A 36 -12.04 0.20 -11.80
C ARG A 36 -11.80 1.04 -13.05
N GLU A 37 -12.76 1.06 -13.96
CA GLU A 37 -12.59 1.79 -15.23
C GLU A 37 -12.59 3.30 -15.00
N LYS A 38 -13.34 3.80 -14.01
CA LYS A 38 -13.26 5.20 -13.58
C LYS A 38 -11.87 5.54 -13.04
N LEU A 39 -11.34 4.71 -12.13
CA LEU A 39 -9.97 4.87 -11.62
C LEU A 39 -8.94 4.94 -12.74
N LYS A 40 -9.06 4.03 -13.70
CA LYS A 40 -8.15 3.94 -14.84
C LYS A 40 -8.26 5.17 -15.73
N GLN A 41 -9.48 5.62 -16.04
CA GLN A 41 -9.71 6.79 -16.88
C GLN A 41 -9.15 8.05 -16.23
N ASP A 42 -9.53 8.33 -14.98
CA ASP A 42 -9.16 9.57 -14.29
C ASP A 42 -7.64 9.70 -14.10
N LEU A 43 -6.96 8.61 -13.71
CA LEU A 43 -5.50 8.60 -13.58
C LEU A 43 -4.78 8.70 -14.93
N ASN A 44 -5.31 8.12 -16.00
CA ASN A 44 -4.74 8.31 -17.35
C ASN A 44 -4.94 9.73 -17.86
N ASP A 45 -6.08 10.35 -17.59
CA ASP A 45 -6.34 11.75 -17.94
C ASP A 45 -5.38 12.68 -17.21
N ILE A 46 -5.13 12.43 -15.92
CA ILE A 46 -4.09 13.13 -15.17
C ILE A 46 -2.73 12.97 -15.86
N LYS A 47 -2.29 11.74 -16.14
CA LYS A 47 -1.02 11.48 -16.84
C LYS A 47 -0.92 12.17 -18.20
N ALA A 48 -2.00 12.19 -18.97
CA ALA A 48 -2.06 12.81 -20.29
C ALA A 48 -1.85 14.33 -20.23
N ARG A 49 -2.42 15.03 -19.23
CA ARG A 49 -2.22 16.48 -19.04
C ARG A 49 -0.76 16.88 -18.88
N TYR A 50 0.07 15.99 -18.34
CA TYR A 50 1.51 16.22 -18.14
C TYR A 50 2.39 15.46 -19.14
N ASN A 51 1.80 14.88 -20.20
CA ASN A 51 2.50 14.10 -21.23
C ASN A 51 3.33 12.92 -20.66
N VAL A 52 2.85 12.29 -19.57
CA VAL A 52 3.53 11.15 -18.94
C VAL A 52 2.95 9.84 -19.45
N LYS A 53 3.77 9.06 -20.16
CA LYS A 53 3.39 7.73 -20.66
C LYS A 53 3.83 6.59 -19.73
N GLY A 54 4.84 6.83 -18.89
CA GLY A 54 5.39 5.83 -17.98
C GLY A 54 4.53 5.62 -16.72
N GLU A 55 4.96 4.68 -15.89
CA GLU A 55 4.35 4.43 -14.57
C GLU A 55 4.57 5.60 -13.61
N LEU A 56 3.52 5.91 -12.83
CA LEU A 56 3.63 6.73 -11.63
C LEU A 56 4.37 5.90 -10.57
N LYS A 57 5.53 6.39 -10.12
CA LYS A 57 6.25 5.79 -9.00
C LYS A 57 6.75 6.82 -8.01
N TRP A 58 6.80 6.49 -6.71
CA TRP A 58 7.35 7.41 -5.69
C TRP A 58 8.81 7.79 -5.95
N ASN A 59 9.62 6.85 -6.45
CA ASN A 59 11.02 7.10 -6.79
C ASN A 59 11.20 8.04 -8.02
N LYS A 60 10.16 8.23 -8.84
CA LYS A 60 10.15 9.14 -10.00
C LYS A 60 9.68 10.56 -9.65
N VAL A 61 9.27 10.81 -8.40
CA VAL A 61 8.92 12.16 -7.95
C VAL A 61 10.15 13.06 -8.05
N SER A 62 10.01 14.11 -8.85
CA SER A 62 11.01 15.15 -9.07
C SER A 62 10.34 16.51 -9.18
N PRO A 63 11.08 17.64 -9.08
CA PRO A 63 10.51 18.97 -9.24
C PRO A 63 9.73 19.16 -10.54
N ALA A 64 10.16 18.50 -11.63
CA ALA A 64 9.50 18.60 -12.93
C ALA A 64 8.11 17.93 -12.97
N TYR A 65 7.86 16.95 -12.11
CA TYR A 65 6.61 16.20 -12.08
C TYR A 65 5.79 16.43 -10.80
N VAL A 66 6.22 17.29 -9.88
CA VAL A 66 5.55 17.46 -8.58
C VAL A 66 4.07 17.82 -8.73
N THR A 67 3.72 18.66 -9.71
CA THR A 67 2.33 19.05 -9.99
C THR A 67 1.48 17.87 -10.47
N LEU A 68 2.04 16.95 -11.28
CA LEU A 68 1.37 15.71 -11.66
C LEU A 68 1.01 14.88 -10.44
N TYR A 69 1.96 14.68 -9.52
CA TYR A 69 1.70 13.90 -8.31
C TYR A 69 0.73 14.60 -7.36
N ARG A 70 0.74 15.94 -7.30
CA ARG A 70 -0.26 16.71 -6.57
C ARG A 70 -1.67 16.45 -7.12
N ASP A 71 -1.84 16.45 -8.45
CA ASP A 71 -3.13 16.12 -9.08
C ASP A 71 -3.58 14.68 -8.79
N VAL A 72 -2.64 13.73 -8.74
CA VAL A 72 -2.92 12.34 -8.33
C VAL A 72 -3.41 12.28 -6.88
N LEU A 73 -2.79 13.05 -5.97
CA LEU A 73 -3.22 13.13 -4.57
C LEU A 73 -4.59 13.78 -4.42
N ASN A 74 -4.83 14.91 -5.11
CA ASN A 74 -6.13 15.57 -5.12
C ASN A 74 -7.23 14.60 -5.57
N TYR A 75 -7.02 13.91 -6.69
CA TYR A 75 -7.93 12.89 -7.18
C TYR A 75 -8.17 11.78 -6.16
N PHE A 76 -7.10 11.25 -5.53
CA PHE A 76 -7.25 10.23 -4.49
C PHE A 76 -8.13 10.73 -3.34
N PHE A 77 -7.91 11.94 -2.83
CA PHE A 77 -8.69 12.48 -1.72
C PHE A 77 -10.13 12.81 -2.08
N GLU A 78 -10.39 13.28 -3.31
CA GLU A 78 -11.74 13.57 -3.84
C GLU A 78 -12.54 12.32 -4.20
N ALA A 79 -11.87 11.21 -4.50
CA ALA A 79 -12.52 9.96 -4.89
C ALA A 79 -13.00 9.16 -3.66
N ASP A 80 -14.18 9.47 -3.12
CA ASP A 80 -14.74 8.85 -1.90
C ASP A 80 -14.87 7.31 -1.95
N TYR A 81 -14.90 6.72 -3.15
CA TYR A 81 -14.95 5.26 -3.35
C TYR A 81 -13.57 4.57 -3.19
N ILE A 82 -12.49 5.35 -3.08
CA ILE A 82 -11.12 4.83 -2.92
C ILE A 82 -10.68 5.00 -1.49
N ARG A 83 -10.20 3.91 -0.91
CA ARG A 83 -9.62 3.86 0.43
C ARG A 83 -8.17 3.41 0.35
N PHE A 84 -7.32 4.00 1.18
CA PHE A 84 -5.92 3.60 1.31
C PHE A 84 -5.65 3.09 2.72
N ARG A 85 -4.91 1.98 2.80
CA ARG A 85 -4.34 1.48 4.05
C ARG A 85 -2.90 1.10 3.85
N VAL A 86 -2.06 1.46 4.81
CA VAL A 86 -0.67 1.03 4.89
C VAL A 86 -0.36 0.45 6.25
N ILE A 87 0.37 -0.66 6.27
CA ILE A 87 0.97 -1.21 7.47
C ILE A 87 2.43 -0.74 7.57
N MET A 88 2.80 -0.14 8.70
CA MET A 88 4.15 0.30 9.03
C MET A 88 4.79 -0.69 9.98
N ILE A 89 5.94 -1.24 9.59
CA ILE A 89 6.65 -2.32 10.29
C ILE A 89 8.03 -1.81 10.67
N GLU A 90 8.33 -1.76 11.97
CA GLU A 90 9.64 -1.36 12.46
C GLU A 90 10.66 -2.47 12.23
N ALA A 91 11.69 -2.21 11.42
CA ALA A 91 12.64 -3.22 10.95
C ALA A 91 13.42 -3.88 12.09
N GLU A 92 13.80 -3.12 13.12
CA GLU A 92 14.50 -3.68 14.28
C GLU A 92 13.64 -4.66 15.09
N LYS A 93 12.34 -4.40 15.15
CA LYS A 93 11.36 -5.25 15.86
C LYS A 93 10.88 -6.42 15.02
N ALA A 94 11.04 -6.36 13.69
CA ALA A 94 10.77 -7.49 12.81
C ALA A 94 11.71 -8.68 13.10
N ASP A 95 12.92 -8.44 13.65
CA ASP A 95 13.84 -9.51 14.07
C ASP A 95 13.36 -10.26 15.32
N ALA A 96 12.59 -9.62 16.21
CA ALA A 96 11.92 -10.31 17.32
C ALA A 96 10.87 -11.31 16.81
N LEU A 97 10.46 -11.18 15.53
CA LEU A 97 9.74 -12.21 14.77
C LEU A 97 10.71 -13.14 14.04
N SER A 98 11.81 -13.58 14.67
CA SER A 98 12.59 -14.77 14.30
C SER A 98 11.76 -16.08 14.41
N PHE A 99 10.46 -15.99 14.14
CA PHE A 99 9.61 -17.06 13.69
C PHE A 99 10.06 -17.50 12.29
N HIS A 100 10.33 -18.81 12.17
CA HIS A 100 10.39 -19.58 10.92
C HIS A 100 11.76 -19.82 10.29
N ASN A 101 12.76 -20.20 11.07
CA ASN A 101 14.03 -20.75 10.56
C ASN A 101 14.75 -19.85 9.52
N GLY A 102 14.57 -18.53 9.58
CA GLY A 102 15.20 -17.58 8.65
C GLY A 102 14.40 -17.30 7.35
N ASP A 103 13.14 -17.72 7.27
CA ASP A 103 12.28 -17.47 6.10
C ASP A 103 11.63 -16.07 6.14
N VAL A 104 12.39 -15.09 5.67
CA VAL A 104 11.97 -13.66 5.57
C VAL A 104 10.74 -13.50 4.68
N GLU A 105 10.57 -14.33 3.64
CA GLU A 105 9.41 -14.28 2.76
C GLU A 105 8.13 -14.67 3.52
N LEU A 106 8.17 -15.69 4.38
CA LEU A 106 7.01 -16.07 5.20
C LEU A 106 6.61 -14.98 6.20
N GLY A 107 7.59 -14.34 6.86
CA GLY A 107 7.33 -13.19 7.75
C GLY A 107 6.60 -12.07 7.01
N PHE A 108 6.98 -11.83 5.77
CA PHE A 108 6.40 -10.82 4.92
C PHE A 108 4.92 -11.07 4.56
N TYR A 109 4.53 -12.30 4.21
CA TYR A 109 3.12 -12.63 3.94
C TYR A 109 2.20 -12.51 5.17
N LYS A 110 2.74 -12.59 6.39
CA LYS A 110 1.96 -12.30 7.61
C LYS A 110 1.58 -10.82 7.71
N PHE A 111 2.47 -9.92 7.31
CA PHE A 111 2.14 -8.49 7.30
C PHE A 111 1.09 -8.17 6.25
N TYR A 112 1.12 -8.85 5.09
CA TYR A 112 0.02 -8.83 4.13
C TYR A 112 -1.30 -9.29 4.76
N TYR A 113 -1.27 -10.40 5.49
CA TYR A 113 -2.45 -10.90 6.21
C TYR A 113 -2.99 -9.82 7.16
N HIS A 114 -2.16 -9.20 8.00
CA HIS A 114 -2.60 -8.15 8.93
C HIS A 114 -3.12 -6.88 8.24
N LEU A 115 -2.50 -6.48 7.13
CA LEU A 115 -2.95 -5.35 6.30
C LEU A 115 -4.36 -5.62 5.76
N LEU A 116 -4.63 -6.83 5.27
CA LEU A 116 -5.84 -7.18 4.55
C LEU A 116 -6.97 -7.61 5.49
N HIS A 117 -6.71 -8.58 6.36
CA HIS A 117 -7.73 -9.26 7.18
C HIS A 117 -8.63 -8.29 7.96
N HIS A 118 -8.05 -7.31 8.64
CA HIS A 118 -8.82 -6.39 9.48
C HIS A 118 -9.67 -5.36 8.72
N TRP A 119 -9.56 -5.34 7.39
CA TRP A 119 -10.31 -4.46 6.49
C TRP A 119 -11.22 -5.22 5.53
N LEU A 120 -11.29 -6.55 5.64
CA LEU A 120 -12.31 -7.35 4.98
C LEU A 120 -13.65 -7.17 5.71
N PHE A 121 -14.65 -6.70 4.99
CA PHE A 121 -16.03 -6.64 5.47
C PHE A 121 -16.79 -7.90 5.11
N ASP A 122 -17.66 -8.32 6.02
CA ASP A 122 -18.50 -9.50 5.89
C ASP A 122 -19.42 -9.42 4.66
N ASN A 123 -19.74 -10.59 4.08
CA ASN A 123 -20.67 -10.73 2.96
C ASN A 123 -20.25 -9.99 1.67
N ASN A 124 -18.94 -9.87 1.44
CA ASN A 124 -18.35 -9.28 0.24
C ASN A 124 -17.39 -10.24 -0.45
N ASN A 125 -17.07 -9.93 -1.71
CA ASN A 125 -16.14 -10.68 -2.54
C ASN A 125 -14.94 -9.79 -2.88
N TYR A 126 -13.74 -10.34 -2.76
CA TYR A 126 -12.49 -9.59 -2.88
C TYR A 126 -11.57 -10.18 -3.94
N ASN A 127 -11.11 -9.32 -4.86
CA ASN A 127 -10.06 -9.60 -5.82
C ASN A 127 -8.80 -8.84 -5.40
N ILE A 128 -7.76 -9.56 -5.01
CA ILE A 128 -6.55 -8.97 -4.43
C ILE A 128 -5.40 -9.10 -5.43
N PHE A 129 -4.80 -7.97 -5.77
CA PHE A 129 -3.70 -7.84 -6.72
C PHE A 129 -2.47 -7.31 -5.99
N ILE A 130 -1.36 -8.04 -6.08
CA ILE A 130 -0.08 -7.69 -5.45
C ILE A 130 0.93 -7.39 -6.56
N ASP A 131 1.79 -6.38 -6.40
CA ASP A 131 2.86 -6.12 -7.35
C ASP A 131 3.75 -7.37 -7.54
N LEU A 132 3.84 -7.83 -8.79
CA LEU A 132 4.57 -9.05 -9.13
C LEU A 132 6.07 -8.80 -9.11
N LYS A 133 6.75 -9.33 -8.09
CA LYS A 133 8.22 -9.38 -8.04
C LYS A 133 8.74 -10.71 -8.59
N VAL A 134 9.77 -10.63 -9.44
CA VAL A 134 10.32 -11.72 -10.27
C VAL A 134 10.68 -13.00 -9.50
N ASN A 135 10.96 -12.89 -8.19
CA ASN A 135 11.47 -13.99 -7.37
C ASN A 135 10.48 -14.52 -6.31
N ARG A 136 9.17 -14.27 -6.44
CA ARG A 136 8.17 -14.70 -5.44
C ARG A 136 7.62 -16.10 -5.68
N ASN A 137 7.48 -16.85 -4.59
CA ASN A 137 6.88 -18.17 -4.63
C ASN A 137 5.35 -18.06 -4.81
N LYS A 138 4.84 -18.54 -5.96
CA LYS A 138 3.40 -18.55 -6.28
C LYS A 138 2.55 -19.27 -5.21
N GLY A 139 3.10 -20.28 -4.52
CA GLY A 139 2.42 -20.99 -3.45
C GLY A 139 2.04 -20.09 -2.27
N ARG A 140 2.77 -18.98 -2.04
CA ARG A 140 2.50 -18.04 -0.95
C ARG A 140 1.25 -17.21 -1.18
N LEU A 141 0.94 -16.87 -2.43
CA LEU A 141 -0.28 -16.16 -2.77
C LEU A 141 -1.52 -17.04 -2.51
N ASN A 142 -1.42 -18.33 -2.85
CA ASN A 142 -2.46 -19.30 -2.54
C ASN A 142 -2.63 -19.49 -1.03
N GLU A 143 -1.52 -19.50 -0.28
CA GLU A 143 -1.56 -19.58 1.17
C GLU A 143 -2.18 -18.33 1.81
N LEU A 144 -1.81 -17.13 1.33
CA LEU A 144 -2.43 -15.87 1.77
C LEU A 144 -3.94 -15.88 1.49
N LYS A 145 -4.36 -16.32 0.29
CA LYS A 145 -5.78 -16.50 -0.07
C LYS A 145 -6.49 -17.39 0.96
N ARG A 146 -5.94 -18.59 1.21
CA ARG A 146 -6.49 -19.57 2.16
C ARG A 146 -6.64 -18.97 3.56
N LEU A 147 -5.60 -18.30 4.06
CA LEU A 147 -5.61 -17.70 5.40
C LEU A 147 -6.66 -16.58 5.52
N LEU A 148 -6.82 -15.75 4.49
CA LEU A 148 -7.84 -14.69 4.48
C LEU A 148 -9.26 -15.27 4.45
N GLU A 149 -9.51 -16.34 3.67
CA GLU A 149 -10.79 -17.06 3.64
C GLU A 149 -11.12 -17.69 4.99
N GLU A 150 -10.12 -18.29 5.66
CA GLU A 150 -10.29 -18.90 6.97
C GLU A 150 -10.60 -17.86 8.06
N ALA A 151 -9.99 -16.68 7.94
CA ALA A 151 -10.13 -15.59 8.91
C ALA A 151 -11.46 -14.82 8.78
N ASN A 152 -12.05 -14.78 7.58
CA ASN A 152 -13.40 -14.27 7.38
C ASN A 152 -14.22 -15.19 6.46
N ARG A 153 -14.90 -16.17 7.08
CA ARG A 153 -15.74 -17.16 6.39
C ARG A 153 -17.05 -16.60 5.81
N THR A 154 -17.40 -15.36 6.13
CA THR A 154 -18.60 -14.70 5.61
C THR A 154 -18.31 -13.93 4.32
N SER A 155 -17.04 -13.67 4.03
CA SER A 155 -16.57 -13.05 2.80
C SER A 155 -15.93 -14.09 1.86
N THR A 156 -15.87 -13.80 0.58
CA THR A 156 -15.16 -14.63 -0.40
C THR A 156 -13.88 -13.92 -0.84
N ILE A 157 -12.75 -14.61 -0.79
CA ILE A 157 -11.54 -14.14 -1.47
C ILE A 157 -11.49 -14.82 -2.83
N ALA A 158 -11.99 -14.14 -3.87
CA ALA A 158 -12.11 -14.70 -5.21
C ALA A 158 -10.72 -15.04 -5.79
N GLN A 159 -9.75 -14.16 -5.58
CA GLN A 159 -8.37 -14.38 -6.01
C GLN A 159 -7.36 -13.56 -5.21
N VAL A 160 -6.13 -14.09 -5.12
CA VAL A 160 -4.93 -13.35 -4.74
C VAL A 160 -3.90 -13.63 -5.83
N GLN A 161 -3.54 -12.62 -6.62
CA GLN A 161 -2.61 -12.81 -7.74
C GLN A 161 -1.58 -11.69 -7.85
N GLY A 162 -0.44 -12.03 -8.43
CA GLY A 162 0.56 -11.04 -8.82
C GLY A 162 0.17 -10.36 -10.13
N LEU A 163 0.29 -9.04 -10.20
CA LEU A 163 0.03 -8.25 -11.40
C LEU A 163 1.21 -7.30 -11.66
N PRO A 164 1.69 -7.13 -12.90
CA PRO A 164 2.73 -6.15 -13.20
C PRO A 164 2.25 -4.72 -12.91
N SER A 165 3.04 -3.94 -12.18
CA SER A 165 2.73 -2.53 -11.85
C SER A 165 2.45 -1.65 -13.07
N GLU A 166 3.12 -1.92 -14.20
CA GLU A 166 2.87 -1.24 -15.48
C GLU A 166 1.44 -1.40 -16.01
N GLN A 167 0.76 -2.49 -15.62
CA GLN A 167 -0.58 -2.83 -16.08
C GLN A 167 -1.68 -2.38 -15.10
N SER A 168 -1.30 -1.80 -13.94
CA SER A 168 -2.25 -1.43 -12.89
C SER A 168 -2.01 -0.05 -12.32
N LEU A 169 -2.94 0.86 -12.62
CA LEU A 169 -2.96 2.20 -12.00
C LEU A 169 -3.32 2.15 -10.51
N GLY A 170 -4.02 1.11 -10.06
CA GLY A 170 -4.26 0.87 -8.63
C GLY A 170 -2.96 0.56 -7.87
N ILE A 171 -2.09 -0.29 -8.45
CA ILE A 171 -0.77 -0.60 -7.87
C ILE A 171 0.12 0.64 -7.89
N GLN A 172 0.13 1.40 -8.99
CA GLN A 172 0.88 2.66 -9.07
C GLN A 172 0.40 3.69 -8.03
N LEU A 173 -0.91 3.80 -7.79
CA LEU A 173 -1.45 4.65 -6.74
C LEU A 173 -1.04 4.16 -5.34
N ALA A 174 -1.05 2.84 -5.12
CA ALA A 174 -0.55 2.24 -3.89
C ALA A 174 0.94 2.54 -3.68
N ASP A 175 1.81 2.43 -4.69
CA ASP A 175 3.25 2.78 -4.59
C ASP A 175 3.44 4.24 -4.19
N VAL A 176 2.73 5.17 -4.82
CA VAL A 176 2.83 6.61 -4.51
C VAL A 176 2.46 6.89 -3.05
N LEU A 177 1.31 6.41 -2.58
CA LEU A 177 0.83 6.68 -1.21
C LEU A 177 1.68 5.95 -0.15
N THR A 178 2.10 4.72 -0.45
CA THR A 178 3.01 3.94 0.42
C THR A 178 4.36 4.63 0.53
N GLY A 179 4.91 5.11 -0.58
CA GLY A 179 6.17 5.83 -0.63
C GLY A 179 6.13 7.15 0.16
N ILE A 180 5.03 7.89 0.08
CA ILE A 180 4.81 9.12 0.86
C ILE A 180 4.84 8.80 2.37
N THR A 181 4.04 7.83 2.82
CA THR A 181 3.98 7.46 4.24
C THR A 181 5.32 6.92 4.73
N SER A 182 5.93 6.02 3.97
CA SER A 182 7.24 5.43 4.29
C SER A 182 8.33 6.49 4.41
N ALA A 183 8.33 7.49 3.52
CA ALA A 183 9.31 8.58 3.56
C ALA A 183 9.15 9.45 4.82
N LYS A 184 7.91 9.77 5.24
CA LYS A 184 7.65 10.49 6.50
C LYS A 184 8.18 9.68 7.69
N PHE A 185 7.80 8.39 7.80
CA PHE A 185 8.18 7.56 8.94
C PHE A 185 9.68 7.35 9.07
N ASN A 186 10.39 7.25 7.95
CA ASN A 186 11.84 7.05 7.96
C ASN A 186 12.65 8.35 8.11
N ASN A 187 12.02 9.53 8.12
CA ASN A 187 12.69 10.84 8.13
C ASN A 187 13.75 11.02 7.01
N LYS A 188 13.68 10.25 5.92
CA LYS A 188 14.64 10.27 4.79
C LYS A 188 14.10 11.10 3.63
N ILE A 189 13.93 12.40 3.83
CA ILE A 189 13.42 13.29 2.77
C ILE A 189 14.37 14.48 2.57
N GLU A 190 15.17 14.41 1.52
CA GLU A 190 16.02 15.53 1.08
C GLU A 190 15.38 16.34 -0.05
N SER A 191 14.62 15.67 -0.94
CA SER A 191 13.99 16.31 -2.10
C SER A 191 12.86 17.28 -1.70
N PRO A 192 12.94 18.56 -2.11
CA PRO A 192 11.86 19.53 -1.87
C PRO A 192 10.51 19.08 -2.43
N ALA A 193 10.51 18.46 -3.62
CA ALA A 193 9.28 17.96 -4.25
C ALA A 193 8.60 16.87 -3.41
N LYS A 194 9.37 15.98 -2.77
CA LYS A 194 8.83 14.94 -1.89
C LYS A 194 8.29 15.51 -0.59
N LYS A 195 8.95 16.54 -0.02
CA LYS A 195 8.45 17.26 1.16
C LYS A 195 7.12 17.93 0.87
N GLU A 196 7.00 18.55 -0.30
CA GLU A 196 5.78 19.21 -0.74
C GLU A 196 4.60 18.22 -0.82
N LEU A 197 4.79 17.04 -1.43
CA LEU A 197 3.71 16.04 -1.52
C LEU A 197 3.29 15.51 -0.15
N ILE A 198 4.21 15.37 0.80
CA ILE A 198 3.87 15.02 2.18
C ILE A 198 3.01 16.11 2.81
N GLN A 199 3.38 17.38 2.65
CA GLN A 199 2.59 18.51 3.14
C GLN A 199 1.19 18.57 2.51
N VAL A 200 1.06 18.22 1.23
CA VAL A 200 -0.23 18.10 0.55
C VAL A 200 -1.09 17.04 1.24
N VAL A 201 -0.56 15.85 1.50
CA VAL A 201 -1.27 14.79 2.22
C VAL A 201 -1.67 15.25 3.63
N GLU A 202 -0.74 15.86 4.37
CA GLU A 202 -1.00 16.37 5.73
C GLU A 202 -2.07 17.46 5.76
N ALA A 203 -2.14 18.30 4.72
CA ALA A 203 -3.19 19.29 4.55
C ALA A 203 -4.57 18.66 4.30
N PHE A 204 -4.65 17.56 3.53
CA PHE A 204 -5.89 16.84 3.30
C PHE A 204 -6.40 16.10 4.54
N ILE A 205 -5.51 15.44 5.28
CA ILE A 205 -5.91 14.70 6.50
C ILE A 205 -6.02 15.61 7.73
N GLY A 206 -5.58 16.87 7.64
CA GLY A 206 -5.69 17.88 8.70
C GLY A 206 -4.71 17.69 9.87
N HIS A 207 -3.74 16.79 9.73
CA HIS A 207 -2.71 16.51 10.74
C HIS A 207 -1.47 15.89 10.11
N GLU A 208 -0.38 15.76 10.88
CA GLU A 208 0.81 15.07 10.41
C GLU A 208 0.55 13.58 10.12
N ILE A 209 1.21 13.02 9.10
CA ILE A 209 1.12 11.58 8.82
C ILE A 209 1.70 10.81 10.01
N LYS A 210 0.83 10.07 10.71
CA LYS A 210 1.13 9.30 11.91
C LYS A 210 0.15 8.12 12.03
N PRO A 211 0.37 7.16 12.93
CA PRO A 211 -0.55 6.05 13.11
C PRO A 211 -1.99 6.52 13.38
N THR A 212 -2.95 5.88 12.72
CA THR A 212 -4.37 6.21 12.81
C THR A 212 -5.16 5.14 13.55
N SER A 213 -6.39 5.45 13.95
CA SER A 213 -7.31 4.43 14.46
C SER A 213 -7.65 3.40 13.37
N LYS A 214 -8.11 2.20 13.77
CA LYS A 214 -8.60 1.18 12.83
C LYS A 214 -9.83 1.62 12.03
N HIS A 215 -10.55 2.64 12.49
CA HIS A 215 -11.77 3.17 11.89
C HIS A 215 -11.51 4.26 10.86
N GLU A 216 -10.28 4.76 10.74
CA GLU A 216 -9.92 5.69 9.67
C GLU A 216 -10.05 4.97 8.32
N GLU A 217 -10.90 5.44 7.43
CA GLU A 217 -11.25 4.71 6.20
C GLU A 217 -10.55 5.26 4.96
N LYS A 218 -10.23 6.56 4.93
CA LYS A 218 -9.71 7.20 3.74
C LYS A 218 -8.21 6.99 3.61
N PHE A 219 -7.46 7.37 4.64
CA PHE A 219 -5.99 7.28 4.67
C PHE A 219 -5.54 6.64 5.99
N ASN A 220 -5.53 5.30 6.02
CA ASN A 220 -5.25 4.54 7.23
C ASN A 220 -3.78 4.17 7.34
N VAL A 221 -3.15 4.57 8.46
CA VAL A 221 -1.77 4.22 8.79
C VAL A 221 -1.78 3.29 9.99
N PHE A 222 -1.57 2.01 9.76
CA PHE A 222 -1.50 0.99 10.79
C PHE A 222 -0.04 0.69 11.15
N GLN A 223 0.47 1.25 12.25
CA GLN A 223 1.76 0.82 12.79
C GLN A 223 1.57 -0.44 13.63
N ILE A 224 2.17 -1.56 13.20
CA ILE A 224 2.03 -2.82 13.94
C ILE A 224 2.87 -2.77 15.22
N ASN A 225 2.23 -3.05 16.35
CA ASN A 225 2.93 -3.24 17.62
C ASN A 225 3.31 -4.71 17.77
N MET A 226 4.62 -4.98 17.83
CA MET A 226 5.18 -6.34 17.93
C MET A 226 5.67 -6.70 19.34
N GLU A 227 5.58 -5.77 20.31
CA GLU A 227 6.13 -5.98 21.66
C GLU A 227 5.16 -6.73 22.61
N GLY A 228 3.92 -6.96 22.18
CA GLY A 228 2.91 -7.63 23.00
C GLY A 228 2.45 -6.76 24.17
N GLY A 229 1.15 -6.72 24.40
CA GLY A 229 0.57 -5.94 25.48
C GLY A 229 -0.95 -6.02 25.45
N TRP A 230 -1.55 -5.99 26.64
CA TRP A 230 -2.99 -5.84 26.83
C TRP A 230 -3.34 -4.35 26.86
#